data_AF-A0A450VPL4-F1
#
_entry.id   AF-A0A450VPL4-F1
#
_cell.length_a   1.000
_cell.length_b   1.000
_cell.length_c   1.000
_cell.angle_alpha   90.00
_cell.angle_beta   90.00
_cell.angle_gamma   90.00
#
_symmetry.space_group_name_H-M   'P 1'
#
loop_
_entity.id
_entity.type
_entity.pdbx_description
1 polymer ?
#
loop_
_entity_poly.entity_id
_entity_poly.type
_entity_poly.pdbx_seq_one_letter_code
_entity_poly.pdbx_strand_id
1 'polypeptide(L)'
;MRQIMIEDSKKFPGVTDGTTVLTNISGQSDGVRGDGYKIGGTRIDLDKLCGSDNSRCITKENPDGTKMLDANGKTQLKLDAQGRVQFNPEAASMSLADFLDESKEGGKMAGWTGGIQGWEGTLFGMSYKPDSWQDKLIEAFSGSHDVIGGKAVGLYDEQGDQKRGLSTTETVLHESWSVAAVLPSAFFAAADSLPPEVVKAISILLRGAQ
;
A
#
# COMPACT_ATOMS: atom_id res chain seq x y z
N MET A 1 -6.45 -3.63 14.79
CA MET A 1 -6.48 -3.15 13.40
C MET A 1 -5.12 -3.28 12.74
N ARG A 2 -4.04 -2.72 13.32
CA ARG A 2 -2.68 -2.87 12.80
C ARG A 2 -2.28 -4.31 12.42
N GLN A 3 -2.40 -5.28 13.31
CA GLN A 3 -2.07 -6.68 12.98
C GLN A 3 -2.89 -7.23 11.80
N ILE A 4 -4.18 -6.87 11.72
CA ILE A 4 -5.04 -7.31 10.62
C ILE A 4 -4.50 -6.74 9.30
N MET A 5 -4.04 -5.49 9.29
CA MET A 5 -3.50 -4.85 8.08
C MET A 5 -2.13 -5.37 7.70
N ILE A 6 -1.28 -5.71 8.67
CA ILE A 6 -0.01 -6.40 8.42
C ILE A 6 -0.25 -7.75 7.73
N GLU A 7 -1.15 -8.57 8.26
CA GLU A 7 -1.49 -9.86 7.64
C GLU A 7 -2.15 -9.71 6.28
N ASP A 8 -2.91 -8.63 6.06
CA ASP A 8 -3.45 -8.30 4.75
C ASP A 8 -2.37 -7.86 3.77
N SER A 9 -1.41 -7.02 4.19
CA SER A 9 -0.25 -6.58 3.39
C SER A 9 0.63 -7.73 2.93
N LYS A 10 0.77 -8.77 3.74
CA LYS A 10 1.56 -9.96 3.40
C LYS A 10 0.96 -10.82 2.29
N LYS A 11 -0.34 -10.64 1.97
CA LYS A 11 -1.01 -11.46 0.95
C LYS A 11 -0.50 -11.16 -0.45
N PHE A 12 -0.08 -9.92 -0.70
CA PHE A 12 0.41 -9.54 -2.01
C PHE A 12 1.87 -9.99 -2.17
N PRO A 13 2.20 -10.90 -3.11
CA PRO A 13 3.56 -11.39 -3.28
C PRO A 13 4.55 -10.31 -3.72
N GLY A 14 4.07 -9.26 -4.38
CA GLY A 14 4.85 -8.12 -4.82
C GLY A 14 4.95 -7.92 -6.32
N VAL A 15 5.66 -6.87 -6.69
CA VAL A 15 6.13 -6.55 -8.03
C VAL A 15 7.65 -6.59 -8.04
N THR A 16 8.26 -7.12 -9.09
CA THR A 16 9.72 -7.13 -9.24
C THR A 16 10.16 -6.86 -10.67
N ASP A 17 11.31 -6.21 -10.83
CA ASP A 17 12.06 -6.10 -12.08
C ASP A 17 13.29 -7.03 -12.12
N GLY A 18 13.40 -7.96 -11.16
CA GLY A 18 14.56 -8.83 -10.97
C GLY A 18 15.64 -8.26 -10.04
N THR A 19 15.64 -6.95 -9.78
CA THR A 19 16.58 -6.27 -8.87
C THR A 19 15.84 -5.72 -7.65
N THR A 20 14.80 -4.93 -7.89
CA THR A 20 13.92 -4.34 -6.90
C THR A 20 12.71 -5.24 -6.69
N VAL A 21 12.27 -5.35 -5.43
CA VAL A 21 11.03 -6.04 -5.07
C VAL A 21 10.20 -5.08 -4.23
N LEU A 22 9.02 -4.73 -4.73
CA LEU A 22 8.04 -3.91 -4.04
C LEU A 22 6.89 -4.81 -3.56
N THR A 23 6.65 -4.85 -2.25
CA THR A 23 5.48 -5.47 -1.60
C THR A 23 4.81 -4.43 -0.71
N ASN A 24 3.63 -4.71 -0.15
CA ASN A 24 3.04 -3.79 0.82
C ASN A 24 3.79 -3.73 2.18
N ILE A 25 4.92 -4.46 2.33
CA ILE A 25 5.72 -4.52 3.58
C ILE A 25 7.24 -4.45 3.35
N SER A 26 7.72 -4.21 2.13
CA SER A 26 9.16 -4.30 1.80
C SER A 26 9.99 -3.12 2.32
N GLY A 27 9.33 -2.10 2.83
CA GLY A 27 9.95 -0.88 3.29
C GLY A 27 10.46 -1.00 4.72
N GLN A 28 11.45 -0.19 5.06
CA GLN A 28 12.09 -0.22 6.37
C GLN A 28 11.33 0.64 7.39
N SER A 29 11.04 0.05 8.55
CA SER A 29 10.48 0.72 9.73
C SER A 29 10.54 -0.23 10.93
N ASP A 30 10.81 0.30 12.13
CA ASP A 30 10.59 -0.36 13.42
C ASP A 30 9.09 -0.63 13.67
N GLY A 31 8.22 0.04 12.92
CA GLY A 31 6.78 -0.04 13.01
C GLY A 31 6.25 0.52 14.34
N VAL A 32 5.11 -0.01 14.78
CA VAL A 32 4.52 0.38 16.08
C VAL A 32 4.84 -0.70 17.10
N ARG A 33 5.44 -0.30 18.23
CA ARG A 33 5.86 -1.22 19.30
C ARG A 33 6.85 -2.29 18.82
N GLY A 34 7.67 -1.99 17.81
CA GLY A 34 8.75 -2.87 17.36
C GLY A 34 8.29 -4.06 16.53
N ASP A 35 7.14 -3.98 15.87
CA ASP A 35 6.68 -5.05 14.98
C ASP A 35 7.46 -5.13 13.66
N GLY A 36 8.26 -4.11 13.34
CA GLY A 36 9.21 -4.14 12.22
C GLY A 36 8.58 -4.02 10.84
N TYR A 37 7.32 -3.58 10.75
CA TYR A 37 6.60 -3.48 9.47
C TYR A 37 6.30 -2.04 9.07
N LYS A 38 6.75 -1.68 7.87
CA LYS A 38 6.31 -0.47 7.16
C LYS A 38 5.03 -0.74 6.37
N ILE A 39 3.89 -0.40 6.96
CA ILE A 39 2.57 -0.50 6.30
C ILE A 39 1.87 0.85 6.17
N GLY A 40 2.53 1.94 6.56
CA GLY A 40 2.07 3.30 6.32
C GLY A 40 2.31 3.73 4.87
N GLY A 41 1.26 4.29 4.27
CA GLY A 41 1.25 4.74 2.88
C GLY A 41 0.06 4.17 2.11
N THR A 42 0.03 4.41 0.81
CA THR A 42 -0.98 3.88 -0.10
C THR A 42 -0.60 2.47 -0.56
N ARG A 43 -1.58 1.57 -0.58
CA ARG A 43 -1.41 0.20 -1.10
C ARG A 43 -0.97 0.22 -2.55
N ILE A 44 -0.28 -0.83 -2.96
CA ILE A 44 0.14 -0.98 -4.36
C ILE A 44 -1.11 -1.04 -5.24
N ASP A 45 -1.13 -0.17 -6.25
CA ASP A 45 -2.14 -0.12 -7.30
C ASP A 45 -1.50 -0.55 -8.62
N LEU A 46 -1.84 -1.75 -9.09
CA LEU A 46 -1.27 -2.31 -10.31
C LEU A 46 -1.72 -1.57 -11.59
N ASP A 47 -2.83 -0.83 -11.58
CA ASP A 47 -3.21 -0.02 -12.73
C ASP A 47 -2.40 1.29 -12.80
N LYS A 48 -2.06 1.88 -11.65
CA LYS A 48 -1.10 2.99 -11.59
C LYS A 48 0.33 2.51 -11.91
N LEU A 49 0.74 1.35 -11.39
CA LEU A 49 2.10 0.83 -11.58
C LEU A 49 2.31 0.26 -12.99
N CYS A 50 1.51 -0.70 -13.43
CA CYS A 50 1.67 -1.36 -14.73
C CYS A 50 0.99 -0.60 -15.88
N GLY A 51 0.11 0.35 -15.57
CA GLY A 51 -0.80 0.95 -16.55
C GLY A 51 -2.12 0.17 -16.60
N SER A 52 -3.22 0.86 -16.93
CA SER A 52 -4.54 0.23 -17.06
C SER A 52 -4.59 -0.86 -18.13
N ASP A 53 -3.67 -0.82 -19.11
CA ASP A 53 -3.44 -1.79 -20.17
C ASP A 53 -2.27 -2.76 -19.91
N ASN A 54 -1.64 -2.66 -18.73
CA ASN A 54 -0.42 -3.36 -18.33
C ASN A 54 0.83 -3.06 -19.18
N SER A 55 0.87 -1.94 -19.90
CA SER A 55 2.00 -1.59 -20.80
C SER A 55 3.38 -1.61 -20.15
N ARG A 56 3.50 -1.36 -18.84
CA ARG A 56 4.78 -1.34 -18.10
C ARG A 56 5.15 -2.67 -17.43
N CYS A 57 4.33 -3.70 -17.56
CA CYS A 57 4.57 -5.00 -16.94
C CYS A 57 4.51 -6.12 -17.98
N ILE A 58 5.13 -7.27 -17.66
CA ILE A 58 5.11 -8.42 -18.54
C ILE A 58 3.71 -9.04 -18.53
N THR A 59 3.17 -9.30 -19.72
CA THR A 59 1.85 -9.92 -19.90
C THR A 59 1.98 -11.36 -20.38
N LYS A 60 0.96 -12.17 -20.13
CA LYS A 60 0.86 -13.54 -20.66
C LYS A 60 0.59 -13.47 -22.16
N GLU A 61 1.16 -14.43 -22.88
CA GLU A 61 0.94 -14.63 -24.30
C GLU A 61 0.30 -16.01 -24.52
N ASN A 62 -0.50 -16.10 -25.57
CA ASN A 62 -0.99 -17.35 -26.13
C ASN A 62 0.14 -18.05 -26.89
N PRO A 63 0.01 -19.36 -27.20
CA PRO A 63 1.03 -20.09 -27.97
C PRO A 63 1.34 -19.51 -29.36
N ASP A 64 0.44 -18.71 -29.92
CA ASP A 64 0.61 -18.01 -31.20
C ASP A 64 1.32 -16.65 -31.09
N GLY A 65 1.76 -16.27 -29.88
CA GLY A 65 2.43 -15.00 -29.60
C GLY A 65 1.50 -13.81 -29.41
N THR A 66 0.18 -13.99 -29.45
CA THR A 66 -0.78 -12.93 -29.15
C THR A 66 -0.96 -12.74 -27.64
N LYS A 67 -1.31 -11.53 -27.19
CA LYS A 67 -1.53 -11.28 -25.76
C LYS A 67 -2.77 -12.03 -25.25
N MET A 68 -2.63 -12.67 -24.09
CA MET A 68 -3.74 -13.33 -23.42
C MET A 68 -4.64 -12.29 -22.74
N LEU A 69 -5.92 -12.29 -23.10
CA LEU A 69 -6.93 -11.40 -22.55
C LEU A 69 -7.80 -12.11 -21.51
N ASP A 70 -8.32 -11.37 -20.55
CA ASP A 70 -9.37 -11.83 -19.63
C ASP A 70 -10.77 -11.69 -20.27
N ALA A 71 -11.81 -12.06 -19.52
CA ALA A 71 -13.20 -11.99 -19.99
C ALA A 71 -13.66 -10.57 -20.35
N ASN A 72 -12.95 -9.54 -19.88
CA ASN A 72 -13.23 -8.13 -20.14
C ASN A 72 -12.31 -7.54 -21.23
N GLY A 73 -11.49 -8.38 -21.89
CA GLY A 73 -10.57 -7.93 -22.93
C GLY A 73 -9.28 -7.26 -22.41
N LYS A 74 -8.99 -7.36 -21.11
CA LYS A 74 -7.76 -6.80 -20.51
C LYS A 74 -6.64 -7.83 -20.54
N THR A 75 -5.42 -7.38 -20.82
CA THR A 75 -4.23 -8.24 -20.84
C THR A 75 -3.99 -8.85 -19.46
N GLN A 76 -3.59 -10.12 -19.42
CA GLN A 76 -3.28 -10.78 -18.15
C GLN A 76 -1.80 -10.61 -17.80
N LEU A 77 -1.50 -10.27 -16.54
CA LEU A 77 -0.12 -10.16 -16.06
C LEU A 77 0.56 -11.53 -15.97
N LYS A 78 1.83 -11.59 -16.37
CA LYS A 78 2.68 -12.77 -16.18
C LYS A 78 3.31 -12.72 -14.80
N LEU A 79 3.04 -13.74 -14.00
CA LEU A 79 3.64 -13.88 -12.67
C LEU A 79 4.93 -14.70 -12.75
N ASP A 80 5.87 -14.41 -11.84
CA ASP A 80 7.06 -15.25 -11.65
C ASP A 80 6.75 -16.50 -10.80
N ALA A 81 7.78 -17.29 -10.51
CA ALA A 81 7.65 -18.52 -9.71
C ALA A 81 7.19 -18.27 -8.26
N GLN A 82 7.34 -17.04 -7.76
CA GLN A 82 6.91 -16.60 -6.44
C GLN A 82 5.53 -15.93 -6.47
N GLY A 83 4.87 -15.88 -7.63
CA GLY A 83 3.57 -15.24 -7.79
C GLY A 83 3.64 -13.71 -7.92
N ARG A 84 4.83 -13.14 -8.15
CA ARG A 84 5.02 -11.69 -8.25
C ARG A 84 4.75 -11.20 -9.66
N VAL A 85 4.19 -10.00 -9.76
CA VAL A 85 4.07 -9.29 -11.04
C VAL A 85 5.47 -8.90 -11.50
N GLN A 86 5.74 -9.06 -12.79
CA GLN A 86 7.01 -8.68 -13.38
C GLN A 86 6.89 -7.30 -14.02
N PHE A 87 7.52 -6.30 -13.41
CA PHE A 87 7.74 -5.00 -14.05
C PHE A 87 8.68 -5.20 -15.24
N ASN A 88 8.46 -4.45 -16.32
CA ASN A 88 9.26 -4.54 -17.53
C ASN A 88 10.08 -3.25 -17.71
N PRO A 89 11.36 -3.23 -17.29
CA PRO A 89 12.21 -2.05 -17.42
C PRO A 89 12.41 -1.59 -18.86
N GLU A 90 12.40 -2.50 -19.83
CA GLU A 90 12.54 -2.14 -21.25
C GLU A 90 11.30 -1.37 -21.73
N ALA A 91 10.11 -1.87 -21.41
CA ALA A 91 8.86 -1.20 -21.76
C ALA A 91 8.65 0.11 -21.01
N ALA A 92 9.07 0.18 -19.74
CA ALA A 92 9.02 1.39 -18.94
C ALA A 92 10.17 2.37 -19.22
N SER A 93 11.22 1.93 -19.94
CA SER A 93 12.46 2.66 -20.18
C SER A 93 13.19 3.13 -18.90
N MET A 94 13.00 2.43 -17.78
CA MET A 94 13.61 2.71 -16.47
C MET A 94 13.45 1.51 -15.52
N SER A 95 14.22 1.44 -14.44
CA SER A 95 14.03 0.40 -13.41
C SER A 95 12.74 0.63 -12.60
N LEU A 96 12.30 -0.38 -11.83
CA LEU A 96 11.16 -0.20 -10.92
C LEU A 96 11.47 0.86 -9.85
N ALA A 97 12.70 0.93 -9.35
CA ALA A 97 13.11 1.94 -8.38
C ALA A 97 13.03 3.35 -8.98
N ASP A 98 13.66 3.56 -10.15
CA ASP A 98 13.64 4.86 -10.84
C ASP A 98 12.21 5.27 -11.23
N PHE A 99 11.35 4.29 -11.56
CA PHE A 99 9.94 4.56 -11.79
C PHE A 99 9.27 5.17 -10.56
N LEU A 100 9.48 4.59 -9.38
CA LEU A 100 8.88 5.05 -8.13
C LEU A 100 9.46 6.41 -7.67
N ASP A 101 10.76 6.63 -7.87
CA ASP A 101 11.47 7.80 -7.34
C ASP A 101 11.48 9.00 -8.30
N GLU A 102 11.61 8.77 -9.61
CA GLU A 102 11.90 9.82 -10.58
C GLU A 102 10.74 10.11 -11.54
N SER A 103 9.86 9.14 -11.76
CA SER A 103 8.81 9.27 -12.76
C SER A 103 7.55 9.97 -12.22
N LYS A 104 6.91 10.78 -13.06
CA LYS A 104 5.62 11.40 -12.73
C LYS A 104 4.51 10.38 -12.48
N GLU A 105 4.54 9.24 -13.16
CA GLU A 105 3.53 8.20 -12.98
C GLU A 105 3.75 7.39 -11.69
N GLY A 106 5.00 7.07 -11.35
CA GLY A 106 5.34 6.44 -10.08
C GLY A 106 5.05 7.35 -8.88
N GLY A 107 5.26 8.67 -9.00
CA GLY A 107 4.84 9.62 -7.97
C GLY A 107 3.33 9.60 -7.68
N LYS A 108 2.48 9.21 -8.63
CA LYS A 108 1.02 9.06 -8.41
C LYS A 108 0.63 7.80 -7.65
N MET A 109 1.57 6.89 -7.42
CA MET A 109 1.38 5.73 -6.54
C MET A 109 1.19 6.18 -5.08
N ALA A 110 1.78 7.31 -4.70
CA ALA A 110 1.48 7.96 -3.43
C ALA A 110 0.07 8.58 -3.47
N GLY A 111 -0.68 8.39 -2.39
CA GLY A 111 -1.97 9.02 -2.19
C GLY A 111 -1.82 10.44 -1.67
N TRP A 112 -2.94 11.17 -1.55
CA TRP A 112 -2.93 12.57 -1.08
C TRP A 112 -2.39 12.72 0.34
N THR A 113 -2.50 11.68 1.17
CA THR A 113 -2.07 11.68 2.56
C THR A 113 -0.64 11.20 2.78
N GLY A 114 0.03 10.65 1.76
CA GLY A 114 1.43 10.24 1.89
C GLY A 114 1.86 9.10 0.97
N GLY A 115 3.09 8.62 1.23
CA GLY A 115 3.89 7.74 0.38
C GLY A 115 3.31 6.37 0.05
N ILE A 116 4.17 5.49 -0.46
CA ILE A 116 3.81 4.17 -1.01
C ILE A 116 4.12 3.12 0.06
N GLN A 117 3.19 2.20 0.33
CA GLN A 117 3.46 1.10 1.25
C GLN A 117 4.61 0.24 0.72
N GLY A 118 5.52 -0.10 1.62
CA GLY A 118 6.70 -0.89 1.31
C GLY A 118 7.78 -0.23 0.45
N TRP A 119 7.70 1.10 0.24
CA TRP A 119 8.76 1.92 -0.36
C TRP A 119 9.28 2.99 0.61
N GLU A 120 10.04 3.98 0.13
CA GLU A 120 10.43 5.14 0.92
C GLU A 120 9.19 5.91 1.40
N GLY A 121 9.19 6.23 2.69
CA GLY A 121 8.11 6.96 3.32
C GLY A 121 8.14 8.44 3.00
N THR A 122 7.02 9.01 2.59
CA THR A 122 6.88 10.45 2.35
C THR A 122 5.71 11.05 3.13
N LEU A 123 5.86 12.31 3.55
CA LEU A 123 4.82 13.11 4.18
C LEU A 123 4.77 14.47 3.47
N PHE A 124 3.64 14.81 2.86
CA PHE A 124 3.49 16.00 2.01
C PHE A 124 4.57 16.10 0.91
N GLY A 125 4.94 14.95 0.32
CA GLY A 125 5.96 14.87 -0.74
C GLY A 125 7.41 14.96 -0.25
N MET A 126 7.66 15.09 1.05
CA MET A 126 9.01 15.06 1.62
C MET A 126 9.32 13.67 2.18
N SER A 127 10.42 13.07 1.74
CA SER A 127 10.90 11.80 2.28
C SER A 127 11.30 11.92 3.76
N TYR A 128 11.03 10.88 4.53
CA TYR A 128 11.51 10.75 5.90
C TYR A 128 12.29 9.45 6.07
N LYS A 129 13.22 9.45 7.03
CA LYS A 129 14.04 8.26 7.31
C LYS A 129 13.22 7.21 8.07
N PRO A 130 13.49 5.91 7.86
CA PRO A 130 13.04 4.86 8.75
C PRO A 130 13.31 5.22 10.22
N ASP A 131 12.40 4.87 11.11
CA ASP A 131 12.48 5.02 12.57
C ASP A 131 12.51 6.46 13.09
N SER A 132 12.39 7.43 12.17
CA SER A 132 12.16 8.83 12.51
C SER A 132 10.82 9.04 13.22
N TRP A 133 10.63 10.21 13.82
CA TRP A 133 9.36 10.52 14.46
C TRP A 133 8.21 10.58 13.44
N GLN A 134 8.49 10.96 12.18
CA GLN A 134 7.50 10.94 11.09
C GLN A 134 7.07 9.52 10.75
N ASP A 135 8.04 8.60 10.64
CA ASP A 135 7.78 7.18 10.39
C ASP A 135 6.89 6.61 11.51
N LYS A 136 7.28 6.82 12.77
CA LYS A 136 6.49 6.37 13.94
C LYS A 136 5.08 6.96 13.97
N LEU A 137 4.94 8.24 13.62
CA LEU A 137 3.64 8.90 13.53
C LEU A 137 2.78 8.23 12.45
N ILE A 138 3.31 8.05 11.24
CA ILE A 138 2.56 7.48 10.11
C ILE A 138 2.18 6.02 10.37
N GLU A 139 3.10 5.24 10.95
CA GLU A 139 2.84 3.86 11.32
C GLU A 139 1.81 3.72 12.44
N ALA A 140 1.66 4.71 13.32
CA ALA A 140 0.57 4.73 14.30
C ALA A 140 -0.81 4.86 13.63
N PHE A 141 -0.89 5.51 12.46
CA PHE A 141 -2.13 5.62 11.70
C PHE A 141 -2.40 4.41 10.81
N SER A 142 -1.37 3.77 10.25
CA SER A 142 -1.50 2.80 9.16
C SER A 142 -2.48 1.66 9.45
N GLY A 143 -2.55 1.18 10.69
CA GLY A 143 -3.50 0.12 11.07
C GLY A 143 -4.97 0.54 11.01
N SER A 144 -5.33 1.64 11.67
CA SER A 144 -6.72 2.12 11.72
C SER A 144 -7.13 2.79 10.42
N HIS A 145 -6.21 3.55 9.81
CA HIS A 145 -6.42 4.25 8.55
C HIS A 145 -6.66 3.31 7.38
N ASP A 146 -5.87 2.26 7.21
CA ASP A 146 -6.12 1.26 6.15
C ASP A 146 -7.44 0.51 6.37
N VAL A 147 -7.81 0.21 7.62
CA VAL A 147 -9.10 -0.45 7.91
C VAL A 147 -10.27 0.47 7.52
N ILE A 148 -10.28 1.71 8.02
CA ILE A 148 -11.43 2.62 7.86
C ILE A 148 -11.46 3.21 6.45
N GLY A 149 -10.32 3.65 5.95
CA GLY A 149 -10.14 4.33 4.67
C GLY A 149 -10.07 3.38 3.47
N GLY A 150 -9.73 2.11 3.69
CA GLY A 150 -9.53 1.14 2.61
C GLY A 150 -10.39 -0.11 2.74
N LYS A 151 -10.00 -1.00 3.65
CA LYS A 151 -10.57 -2.35 3.72
C LYS A 151 -12.08 -2.37 3.97
N ALA A 152 -12.57 -1.57 4.93
CA ALA A 152 -13.97 -1.59 5.35
C ALA A 152 -14.94 -1.13 4.27
N VAL A 153 -14.47 -0.28 3.34
CA VAL A 153 -15.27 0.18 2.19
C VAL A 153 -14.92 -0.58 0.91
N GLY A 154 -14.14 -1.66 1.04
CA GLY A 154 -13.81 -2.56 -0.06
C GLY A 154 -12.89 -1.93 -1.09
N LEU A 155 -11.89 -1.14 -0.70
CA LEU A 155 -10.89 -0.61 -1.64
C LEU A 155 -9.77 -1.59 -1.95
N TYR A 156 -9.63 -2.64 -1.14
CA TYR A 156 -8.59 -3.65 -1.34
C TYR A 156 -9.17 -4.91 -1.97
N ASP A 157 -8.38 -5.53 -2.83
CA ASP A 157 -8.71 -6.82 -3.44
C ASP A 157 -8.31 -8.00 -2.53
N GLU A 158 -8.53 -9.22 -3.01
CA GLU A 158 -8.25 -10.43 -2.23
C GLU A 158 -6.75 -10.65 -1.96
N GLN A 159 -5.88 -10.01 -2.75
CA GLN A 159 -4.42 -10.03 -2.57
C GLN A 159 -3.96 -8.94 -1.59
N GLY A 160 -4.85 -8.08 -1.09
CA GLY A 160 -4.51 -7.01 -0.16
C GLY A 160 -3.92 -5.77 -0.82
N ASP A 161 -4.04 -5.65 -2.14
CA ASP A 161 -3.67 -4.49 -2.95
C ASP A 161 -4.87 -3.58 -3.20
N GLN A 162 -4.64 -2.38 -3.74
CA GLN A 162 -5.73 -1.54 -4.21
C GLN A 162 -6.45 -2.21 -5.38
N LYS A 163 -7.80 -2.19 -5.34
CA LYS A 163 -8.62 -2.75 -6.40
C LYS A 163 -8.27 -2.13 -7.75
N ARG A 164 -8.16 -3.00 -8.74
CA ARG A 164 -7.95 -2.63 -10.14
C ARG A 164 -9.28 -2.28 -10.82
N GLY A 165 -9.19 -1.54 -11.92
CA GLY A 165 -10.32 -1.24 -12.80
C GLY A 165 -11.27 -0.17 -12.28
N LEU A 166 -10.84 0.63 -11.29
CA LEU A 166 -11.63 1.74 -10.78
C LEU A 166 -11.80 2.82 -11.86
N SER A 167 -13.01 3.32 -12.01
CA SER A 167 -13.27 4.52 -12.80
C SER A 167 -12.61 5.75 -12.16
N THR A 168 -12.48 6.83 -12.94
CA THR A 168 -12.00 8.12 -12.42
C THR A 168 -12.83 8.61 -11.24
N THR A 169 -14.15 8.46 -11.31
CA THR A 169 -15.06 8.87 -10.23
C THR A 169 -14.85 8.05 -8.96
N GLU A 170 -14.73 6.73 -9.09
CA GLU A 170 -14.43 5.85 -7.94
C GLU A 170 -13.07 6.21 -7.32
N THR A 171 -12.05 6.42 -8.15
CA THR A 171 -10.71 6.84 -7.68
C THR A 171 -10.77 8.13 -6.86
N VAL A 172 -11.49 9.15 -7.34
CA VAL A 172 -11.64 10.43 -6.61
C VAL A 172 -12.40 10.25 -5.29
N LEU A 173 -13.48 9.46 -5.29
CA LEU A 173 -14.23 9.16 -4.08
C LEU A 173 -13.38 8.39 -3.06
N HIS A 174 -12.56 7.46 -3.53
CA HIS A 174 -11.65 6.66 -2.72
C HIS A 174 -10.56 7.53 -2.08
N GLU A 175 -9.88 8.37 -2.86
CA GLU A 175 -8.86 9.28 -2.33
C GLU A 175 -9.48 10.27 -1.33
N SER A 176 -10.67 10.81 -1.62
CA SER A 176 -11.40 11.69 -0.70
C SER A 176 -11.80 11.00 0.60
N TRP A 177 -12.29 9.76 0.53
CA TRP A 177 -12.63 8.96 1.71
C TRP A 177 -11.40 8.61 2.55
N SER A 178 -10.29 8.28 1.90
CA SER A 178 -9.00 8.04 2.55
C SER A 178 -8.55 9.27 3.35
N VAL A 179 -8.72 10.49 2.81
CA VAL A 179 -8.47 11.74 3.58
C VAL A 179 -9.43 11.86 4.77
N ALA A 180 -10.73 11.64 4.56
CA ALA A 180 -11.74 11.73 5.63
C ALA A 180 -11.47 10.73 6.77
N ALA A 181 -10.94 9.55 6.45
CA ALA A 181 -10.60 8.50 7.41
C ALA A 181 -9.46 8.87 8.37
N VAL A 182 -8.66 9.91 8.09
CA VAL A 182 -7.59 10.39 8.99
C VAL A 182 -8.16 10.78 10.36
N LEU A 183 -9.29 11.50 10.37
CA LEU A 183 -9.90 12.00 11.61
C LEU A 183 -10.33 10.87 12.59
N PRO A 184 -11.15 9.88 12.18
CA PRO A 184 -11.49 8.77 13.07
C PRO A 184 -10.26 7.89 13.40
N SER A 185 -9.29 7.79 12.49
CA SER A 185 -8.05 7.02 12.72
C SER A 185 -7.15 7.63 13.79
N ALA A 186 -7.17 8.96 13.93
CA ALA A 186 -6.35 9.69 14.89
C ALA A 186 -6.60 9.26 16.34
N PHE A 187 -7.84 8.94 16.71
CA PHE A 187 -8.16 8.45 18.06
C PHE A 187 -7.47 7.12 18.38
N PHE A 188 -7.39 6.23 17.38
CA PHE A 188 -6.72 4.93 17.53
C PHE A 188 -5.20 5.07 17.46
N ALA A 189 -4.69 5.91 16.56
CA ALA A 189 -3.26 6.20 16.45
C ALA A 189 -2.70 6.84 17.72
N ALA A 190 -3.47 7.76 18.33
CA ALA A 190 -3.15 8.33 19.63
C ALA A 190 -3.07 7.25 20.71
N ALA A 191 -4.01 6.30 20.74
CA ALA A 191 -3.99 5.19 21.68
C ALA A 191 -2.78 4.27 21.48
N ASP A 192 -2.34 4.04 20.24
CA ASP A 192 -1.13 3.28 19.92
C ASP A 192 0.17 4.01 20.33
N SER A 193 0.11 5.34 20.47
CA SER A 193 1.21 6.18 20.94
C SER A 193 1.25 6.34 22.47
N LEU A 194 0.23 5.88 23.20
CA LEU A 194 0.22 5.91 24.66
C LEU A 194 1.12 4.81 25.23
N PRO A 195 1.83 5.07 26.34
CA PRO A 195 2.55 4.01 27.05
C PRO A 195 1.60 2.85 27.41
N PRO A 196 2.03 1.58 27.28
CA PRO A 196 1.19 0.42 27.62
C PRO A 196 0.58 0.49 29.01
N GLU A 197 1.27 1.09 29.97
CA GLU A 197 0.83 1.29 31.35
C GLU A 197 -0.36 2.26 31.43
N VAL A 198 -0.37 3.30 30.59
CA VAL A 198 -1.47 4.28 30.51
C VAL A 198 -2.69 3.63 29.88
N VAL A 199 -2.52 2.87 28.80
CA VAL A 199 -3.61 2.12 28.16
C VAL A 199 -4.19 1.10 29.15
N LYS A 200 -3.34 0.39 29.89
CA LYS A 200 -3.74 -0.55 30.93
C LYS A 200 -4.50 0.14 32.06
N ALA A 201 -4.04 1.29 32.53
CA ALA A 201 -4.73 2.07 33.56
C ALA A 201 -6.13 2.53 33.09
N ILE A 202 -6.25 3.05 31.87
CA ILE A 202 -7.54 3.40 31.25
C ILE A 202 -8.46 2.17 31.17
N SER A 203 -7.94 1.01 30.77
CA SER A 203 -8.73 -0.22 30.69
C SER A 203 -9.28 -0.69 32.05
N ILE A 204 -8.51 -0.49 33.13
CA ILE A 204 -8.93 -0.81 34.51
C ILE A 204 -10.02 0.16 34.95
N LEU A 205 -9.84 1.46 34.70
CA LEU A 205 -10.83 2.49 35.03
C LEU A 205 -12.16 2.26 34.30
N LEU A 206 -12.12 1.90 33.01
CA LEU A 206 -13.33 1.60 32.23
C LEU A 206 -14.06 0.33 32.72
N ARG A 207 -13.33 -0.68 33.17
CA ARG A 207 -13.92 -1.90 33.77
C ARG A 207 -14.51 -1.67 35.15
N GLY A 208 -13.95 -0.73 35.93
CA GLY A 208 -14.49 -0.33 37.23
C GLY A 208 -15.66 0.66 37.15
N ALA A 209 -15.94 1.21 35.96
CA ALA A 209 -17.07 2.09 35.68
C ALA A 209 -18.30 1.34 35.12
N GLN A 210 -18.21 0.02 34.96
CA GLN A 210 -19.32 -0.90 34.69
C GLN A 210 -19.73 -1.60 35.98
#